data_AF-A0A4Q2QTE8-F1
#
_entry.id   AF-A0A4Q2QTE8-F1
#
_cell.length_a   1.000
_cell.length_b   1.000
_cell.length_c   1.000
_cell.angle_alpha   90.00
_cell.angle_beta   90.00
_cell.angle_gamma   90.00
#
_symmetry.space_group_name_H-M   'P 1'
#
loop_
_entity.id
_entity.type
_entity.pdbx_description
1 polymer ?
#
loop_
_entity_poly.entity_id
_entity_poly.type
_entity_poly.pdbx_seq_one_letter_code
_entity_poly.pdbx_strand_id
1 'polypeptide(L)'
;LLVLDEGHHLPDVARDALEMSAEITAPWFRLQLDLFCKLVATCMEQFRPKTTPPLANPERLTAHCEELFELIASLNNILNLYMPAGQEAEHRFPMGELPQEVMEICQRLAKLTELLRGLAELFLNDLSEKTGSHDVVRLHRV
;
A
#
# COMPACT_ATOMS: atom_id res chain seq x y z
N LEU A 1 -17.08 26.76 15.84
CA LEU A 1 -18.30 26.65 15.01
C LEU A 1 -17.86 26.11 13.65
N LEU A 2 -18.38 24.95 13.24
CA LEU A 2 -18.14 24.40 11.91
C LEU A 2 -19.33 24.81 11.02
N VAL A 3 -19.07 25.54 9.94
CA VAL A 3 -20.07 25.93 8.94
C VAL A 3 -19.71 25.22 7.64
N LEU A 4 -20.62 24.40 7.13
CA LEU A 4 -20.47 23.68 5.86
C LEU A 4 -21.35 24.38 4.83
N ASP A 5 -20.76 25.29 4.07
CA ASP A 5 -21.40 25.87 2.89
C ASP A 5 -21.42 24.82 1.77
N GLU A 6 -22.46 24.82 0.93
CA GLU A 6 -22.71 23.78 -0.09
C GLU A 6 -22.78 22.33 0.43
N GLY A 7 -23.43 22.13 1.58
CA GLY A 7 -23.55 20.84 2.27
C GLY A 7 -24.22 19.70 1.47
N HIS A 8 -24.75 19.97 0.27
CA HIS A 8 -25.30 18.94 -0.61
C HIS A 8 -24.21 18.03 -1.23
N HIS A 9 -22.95 18.47 -1.27
CA HIS A 9 -21.80 17.65 -1.67
C HIS A 9 -21.24 16.79 -0.53
N LEU A 10 -21.67 17.02 0.71
CA LEU A 10 -21.12 16.35 1.89
C LEU A 10 -21.18 14.81 1.81
N PRO A 11 -22.24 14.18 1.27
CA PRO A 11 -22.27 12.73 1.09
C PRO A 11 -21.25 12.22 0.07
N ASP A 12 -20.99 12.98 -1.00
CA ASP A 12 -20.01 12.58 -2.02
C ASP A 12 -18.59 12.72 -1.49
N VAL A 13 -18.31 13.78 -0.72
CA VAL A 13 -17.03 13.95 0.01
C VAL A 13 -16.83 12.82 1.02
N ALA A 14 -17.89 12.37 1.70
CA ALA A 14 -17.80 11.23 2.61
C ALA A 14 -17.62 9.89 1.87
N ARG A 15 -18.18 9.75 0.66
CA ARG A 15 -18.07 8.53 -0.17
C ARG A 15 -16.65 8.33 -0.69
N ASP A 16 -15.94 9.40 -1.04
CA ASP A 16 -14.55 9.34 -1.52
C ASP A 16 -13.63 8.57 -0.56
N ALA A 17 -13.84 8.71 0.75
CA ALA A 17 -13.09 7.96 1.76
C ALA A 17 -13.33 6.44 1.76
N LEU A 18 -14.37 5.98 1.05
CA LEU A 18 -14.78 4.58 0.93
C LEU A 18 -14.52 4.02 -0.48
N GLU A 19 -14.12 4.86 -1.43
CA GLU A 19 -13.85 4.47 -2.82
C GLU A 19 -12.34 4.28 -3.01
N MET A 20 -11.94 3.10 -3.48
CA MET A 20 -10.56 2.79 -3.81
C MET A 20 -10.53 1.89 -5.03
N SER A 21 -9.68 2.20 -5.99
CA SER A 21 -9.40 1.37 -7.16
C SER A 21 -7.89 1.26 -7.32
N ALA A 22 -7.39 0.03 -7.43
CA ALA A 22 -5.96 -0.25 -7.52
C ALA A 22 -5.69 -1.40 -8.49
N GLU A 23 -4.54 -1.36 -9.13
CA GLU A 23 -4.04 -2.47 -9.94
C GLU A 23 -3.55 -3.60 -9.02
N ILE A 24 -4.08 -4.81 -9.22
CA ILE A 24 -3.77 -5.99 -8.40
C ILE A 24 -3.16 -7.13 -9.21
N THR A 25 -2.80 -6.88 -10.47
CA THR A 25 -2.26 -7.91 -11.38
C THR A 25 -0.93 -8.44 -10.87
N ALA A 26 -0.81 -9.76 -10.75
CA ALA A 26 0.32 -10.39 -10.05
C ALA A 26 1.72 -9.99 -10.60
N PRO A 27 2.00 -10.01 -11.92
CA PRO A 27 3.28 -9.54 -12.46
C PRO A 27 3.65 -8.11 -12.06
N TRP A 28 2.68 -7.18 -12.12
CA TRP A 28 2.88 -5.79 -11.72
C TRP A 28 3.15 -5.69 -10.21
N PHE A 29 2.35 -6.40 -9.41
CA PHE A 29 2.49 -6.40 -7.96
C PHE A 29 3.85 -6.95 -7.51
N ARG A 30 4.36 -8.02 -8.16
CA ARG A 30 5.70 -8.57 -7.88
C ARG A 30 6.79 -7.51 -8.08
N LEU A 31 6.71 -6.75 -9.17
CA LEU A 31 7.66 -5.68 -9.48
C LEU A 31 7.61 -4.58 -8.42
N GLN A 32 6.41 -4.16 -7.99
CA GLN A 32 6.28 -3.14 -6.95
C GLN A 32 6.91 -3.57 -5.62
N LEU A 33 6.69 -4.83 -5.22
CA LEU A 33 7.31 -5.38 -3.99
C LEU A 33 8.83 -5.44 -4.09
N ASP A 34 9.38 -5.84 -5.24
CA ASP A 34 10.84 -5.85 -5.44
C ASP A 34 11.44 -4.45 -5.36
N LEU A 35 10.79 -3.47 -5.99
CA LEU A 35 11.22 -2.07 -5.93
C LEU A 35 11.14 -1.53 -4.50
N PHE A 36 10.09 -1.87 -3.76
CA PHE A 36 9.92 -1.48 -2.37
C PHE A 36 11.04 -2.05 -1.48
N CYS A 37 11.33 -3.35 -1.59
CA CYS A 37 12.41 -3.98 -0.83
C CYS A 37 13.77 -3.33 -1.12
N LYS A 38 14.09 -3.08 -2.40
CA LYS A 38 15.32 -2.39 -2.81
C LYS A 38 15.39 -0.97 -2.28
N LEU A 39 14.28 -0.24 -2.29
CA LEU A 39 14.20 1.12 -1.77
C LEU A 39 14.46 1.13 -0.26
N VAL A 40 13.82 0.24 0.50
CA VAL A 40 14.03 0.12 1.95
C VAL A 40 15.50 -0.20 2.27
N ALA A 41 16.11 -1.13 1.54
CA ALA A 41 17.53 -1.44 1.70
C ALA A 41 18.42 -0.20 1.44
N THR A 42 18.14 0.54 0.36
CA THR A 42 18.84 1.77 0.01
C THR A 42 18.69 2.84 1.10
N CYS A 43 17.48 3.05 1.61
CA CYS A 43 17.22 3.99 2.71
C CYS A 43 17.96 3.59 3.99
N MET A 44 18.03 2.29 4.29
CA MET A 44 18.76 1.79 5.46
C MET A 44 20.27 2.00 5.36
N GLU A 45 20.85 1.83 4.16
CA GLU A 45 22.28 2.03 3.91
C GLU A 45 22.67 3.51 3.87
N GLN A 46 21.91 4.34 3.15
CA GLN A 46 22.26 5.74 2.90
C GLN A 46 21.77 6.68 4.01
N PHE A 47 20.62 6.38 4.63
CA PHE A 47 19.92 7.27 5.54
C PHE A 47 19.38 6.52 6.76
N ARG A 48 20.24 5.76 7.45
CA ARG A 48 19.85 4.93 8.60
C ARG A 48 18.87 5.64 9.55
N PRO A 49 17.62 5.15 9.69
CA PRO A 49 16.60 5.80 10.51
C PRO A 49 16.98 5.85 11.98
N LYS A 50 16.45 6.83 12.72
CA LYS A 50 16.63 6.91 14.19
C LYS A 50 16.01 5.71 14.89
N THR A 51 14.88 5.21 14.38
CA THR A 51 14.17 4.04 14.89
C THR A 51 13.97 3.04 13.77
N THR A 52 14.55 1.85 13.91
CA THR A 52 14.42 0.77 12.92
C THR A 52 13.27 -0.16 13.31
N PRO A 53 12.13 -0.14 12.60
CA PRO A 53 11.04 -1.08 12.88
C PRO A 53 11.48 -2.53 12.57
N PRO A 54 10.90 -3.53 13.23
CA PRO A 54 11.27 -4.93 13.03
C PRO A 54 11.07 -5.40 11.59
N LEU A 55 10.11 -4.80 10.87
CA LEU A 55 9.82 -5.10 9.47
C LEU A 55 10.87 -4.52 8.50
N ALA A 56 11.71 -3.55 8.93
CA ALA A 56 12.82 -3.05 8.11
C ALA A 56 14.00 -4.04 8.02
N ASN A 57 13.97 -5.15 8.79
CA ASN A 57 14.96 -6.21 8.63
C ASN A 57 14.76 -6.88 7.25
N PRO A 58 15.81 -6.97 6.41
CA PRO A 58 15.71 -7.52 5.05
C PRO A 58 15.08 -8.93 4.97
N GLU A 59 15.40 -9.83 5.90
CA GLU A 59 14.86 -11.19 5.91
C GLU A 59 13.36 -11.17 6.22
N ARG A 60 12.95 -10.36 7.19
CA ARG A 60 11.54 -10.22 7.58
C ARG A 60 10.73 -9.51 6.51
N LEU A 61 11.30 -8.48 5.89
CA LEU A 61 10.65 -7.75 4.80
C LEU A 61 10.44 -8.67 3.59
N THR A 62 11.46 -9.41 3.20
CA THR A 62 11.37 -10.36 2.07
C THR A 62 10.31 -11.41 2.35
N ALA A 63 10.32 -12.03 3.55
CA ALA A 63 9.31 -13.00 3.92
C ALA A 63 7.88 -12.42 3.90
N HIS A 64 7.71 -11.18 4.37
CA HIS A 64 6.43 -10.47 4.35
C HIS A 64 5.96 -10.17 2.93
N CYS A 65 6.86 -9.75 2.04
CA CYS A 65 6.55 -9.48 0.64
C CYS A 65 6.23 -10.76 -0.14
N GLU A 66 6.92 -11.86 0.13
CA GLU A 66 6.61 -13.16 -0.50
C GLU A 66 5.23 -13.67 -0.07
N GLU A 67 4.89 -13.61 1.24
CA GLU A 67 3.55 -13.97 1.72
C GLU A 67 2.46 -13.11 1.04
N LEU A 68 2.70 -11.80 0.94
CA LEU A 68 1.79 -10.87 0.28
C LEU A 68 1.61 -11.21 -1.21
N PHE A 69 2.70 -11.54 -1.90
CA PHE A 69 2.66 -11.93 -3.31
C PHE A 69 1.91 -13.25 -3.53
N GLU A 70 2.12 -14.26 -2.68
CA GLU A 70 1.39 -15.54 -2.76
C GLU A 70 -0.13 -15.34 -2.64
N LEU A 71 -0.56 -14.48 -1.71
CA LEU A 71 -1.98 -14.14 -1.55
C LEU A 71 -2.54 -13.40 -2.77
N ILE A 72 -1.79 -12.46 -3.35
CA ILE A 72 -2.20 -11.76 -4.57
C ILE A 72 -2.28 -12.73 -5.75
N ALA A 73 -1.30 -13.62 -5.91
CA ALA A 73 -1.31 -14.62 -6.97
C ALA A 73 -2.51 -15.57 -6.83
N SER A 74 -2.79 -16.04 -5.61
CA SER A 74 -3.97 -16.86 -5.32
C SER A 74 -5.26 -16.12 -5.66
N LEU A 75 -5.40 -14.86 -5.22
CA LEU A 75 -6.54 -14.02 -5.52
C LEU A 75 -6.73 -13.82 -7.03
N ASN A 76 -5.66 -13.53 -7.77
CA ASN A 76 -5.71 -13.39 -9.22
C ASN A 76 -6.20 -14.68 -9.89
N ASN A 77 -5.72 -15.85 -9.45
CA ASN A 77 -6.17 -17.13 -9.98
C ASN A 77 -7.66 -17.33 -9.76
N ILE A 78 -8.18 -17.03 -8.56
CA ILE A 78 -9.60 -17.15 -8.24
C ILE A 78 -10.42 -16.16 -9.08
N LEU A 79 -10.02 -14.89 -9.15
CA LEU A 79 -10.73 -13.85 -9.91
C LEU A 79 -10.77 -14.16 -11.42
N ASN A 80 -9.68 -14.69 -11.97
CA ASN A 80 -9.62 -15.09 -13.38
C ASN A 80 -10.61 -16.19 -13.75
N LEU A 81 -11.07 -17.01 -12.79
CA LEU A 81 -12.12 -18.01 -13.07
C LEU A 81 -13.49 -17.38 -13.35
N TYR A 82 -13.72 -16.14 -12.90
CA TYR A 82 -14.96 -15.42 -13.15
C TYR A 82 -14.98 -14.67 -14.49
N MET A 83 -13.85 -14.64 -15.20
CA MET A 83 -13.67 -13.84 -16.42
C MET A 83 -13.27 -14.71 -17.62
N PRO A 84 -13.75 -14.39 -18.84
CA PRO A 84 -13.27 -15.04 -20.04
C PRO A 84 -11.78 -14.75 -20.29
N ALA A 85 -11.00 -15.77 -20.62
CA ALA A 85 -9.58 -15.63 -20.87
C ALA A 85 -9.28 -14.77 -22.12
N GLY A 86 -8.33 -13.85 -22.00
CA GLY A 86 -7.82 -13.06 -23.13
C GLY A 86 -8.74 -11.94 -23.62
N GLN A 87 -9.76 -11.57 -22.83
CA GLN A 87 -10.64 -10.44 -23.10
C GLN A 87 -10.70 -9.51 -21.90
N GLU A 88 -10.94 -8.22 -22.15
CA GLU A 88 -11.35 -7.31 -21.08
C GLU A 88 -12.72 -7.75 -20.56
N ALA A 89 -12.81 -7.91 -19.24
CA ALA A 89 -13.99 -8.42 -18.59
C ALA A 89 -14.21 -7.69 -17.27
N GLU A 90 -15.47 -7.64 -16.85
CA GLU A 90 -15.88 -7.09 -15.57
C GLU A 90 -16.71 -8.13 -14.83
N HIS A 91 -16.38 -8.37 -13.56
CA HIS A 91 -17.17 -9.21 -12.67
C HIS A 91 -17.55 -8.41 -11.43
N ARG A 92 -18.84 -8.43 -11.08
CA ARG A 92 -19.37 -7.80 -9.86
C ARG A 92 -19.99 -8.86 -8.97
N PHE A 93 -19.54 -8.90 -7.72
CA PHE A 93 -20.12 -9.80 -6.72
C PHE A 93 -21.53 -9.32 -6.34
N PRO A 94 -22.53 -10.22 -6.33
CA PRO A 94 -23.89 -9.85 -5.96
C PRO A 94 -23.90 -9.33 -4.51
N MET A 95 -24.62 -8.23 -4.28
CA MET A 95 -24.71 -7.56 -2.96
C MET A 95 -23.37 -7.11 -2.35
N GLY A 96 -22.26 -7.16 -3.10
CA GLY A 96 -20.92 -6.93 -2.56
C GLY A 96 -20.44 -8.05 -1.63
N GLU A 97 -21.09 -9.22 -1.66
CA GLU A 97 -20.73 -10.36 -0.83
C GLU A 97 -19.64 -11.18 -1.52
N LEU A 98 -18.43 -11.14 -0.94
CA LEU A 98 -17.31 -11.95 -1.41
C LEU A 98 -17.46 -13.40 -0.95
N PRO A 99 -17.08 -14.39 -1.77
CA PRO A 99 -16.93 -15.78 -1.31
C PRO A 99 -15.99 -15.85 -0.10
N GLN A 100 -16.25 -16.77 0.82
CA GLN A 100 -15.50 -16.90 2.08
C GLN A 100 -13.98 -16.96 1.88
N GLU A 101 -13.52 -17.74 0.89
CA GLU A 101 -12.11 -17.87 0.55
C GLU A 101 -11.49 -16.54 0.10
N VAL A 102 -12.20 -15.78 -0.75
CA VAL A 102 -11.77 -14.45 -1.21
C VAL A 102 -11.73 -13.47 -0.04
N MET A 103 -12.75 -13.51 0.84
CA MET A 103 -12.82 -12.66 2.02
C MET A 103 -11.64 -12.89 2.97
N GLU A 104 -11.27 -14.15 3.23
CA GLU A 104 -10.12 -14.49 4.08
C GLU A 104 -8.80 -13.97 3.49
N ILE A 105 -8.61 -14.11 2.17
CA ILE A 105 -7.46 -13.54 1.48
C ILE A 105 -7.45 -12.01 1.61
N CYS A 106 -8.57 -11.33 1.34
CA CYS A 106 -8.67 -9.87 1.45
C CYS A 106 -8.37 -9.37 2.87
N GLN A 107 -8.85 -10.04 3.91
CA GLN A 107 -8.56 -9.69 5.30
C GLN A 107 -7.06 -9.81 5.61
N ARG A 108 -6.41 -10.87 5.12
CA ARG A 108 -4.96 -11.04 5.31
C ARG A 108 -4.17 -9.98 4.52
N LEU A 109 -4.55 -9.73 3.27
CA LEU A 109 -3.96 -8.70 2.41
C LEU A 109 -4.06 -7.31 3.06
N ALA A 110 -5.22 -6.95 3.62
CA ALA A 110 -5.42 -5.68 4.30
C ALA A 110 -4.42 -5.49 5.46
N LYS A 111 -4.22 -6.55 6.27
CA LYS A 111 -3.25 -6.49 7.38
C LYS A 111 -1.80 -6.35 6.89
N LEU A 112 -1.41 -7.11 5.86
CA LEU A 112 -0.05 -7.09 5.34
C LEU A 112 0.28 -5.77 4.64
N THR A 113 -0.66 -5.22 3.88
CA THR A 113 -0.50 -3.94 3.18
C THR A 113 -0.47 -2.76 4.15
N GLU A 114 -1.28 -2.77 5.20
CA GLU A 114 -1.25 -1.74 6.26
C GLU A 114 0.11 -1.69 6.98
N LEU A 115 0.72 -2.85 7.21
CA LEU A 115 2.08 -2.93 7.79
C LEU A 115 3.14 -2.33 6.86
N LEU A 116 3.04 -2.57 5.53
CA LEU A 116 3.93 -1.96 4.55
C LEU A 116 3.71 -0.44 4.45
N ARG A 117 2.45 0.01 4.50
CA ARG A 117 2.08 1.43 4.53
C ARG A 117 2.71 2.12 5.73
N GLY A 118 2.57 1.55 6.94
CA GLY A 118 3.18 2.09 8.16
C GLY A 118 4.71 2.11 8.09
N LEU A 119 5.34 1.11 7.47
CA LEU A 119 6.78 1.12 7.23
C LEU A 119 7.20 2.26 6.29
N ALA A 120 6.47 2.46 5.19
CA ALA A 120 6.74 3.52 4.23
C ALA A 120 6.57 4.91 4.86
N GLU A 121 5.51 5.12 5.66
CA GLU A 121 5.30 6.38 6.40
C GLU A 121 6.43 6.67 7.38
N LEU A 122 6.92 5.66 8.10
CA LEU A 122 8.04 5.82 9.01
C LEU A 122 9.29 6.31 8.27
N PHE A 123 9.63 5.68 7.14
CA PHE A 123 10.76 6.11 6.32
C PHE A 123 10.54 7.52 5.76
N LEU A 124 9.34 7.82 5.27
CA LEU A 124 9.03 9.14 4.71
C LEU A 124 9.19 10.24 5.76
N ASN A 125 8.70 10.01 6.98
CA ASN A 125 8.81 10.96 8.08
C ASN A 125 10.28 11.16 8.52
N ASP A 126 11.06 10.09 8.67
CA ASP A 126 12.49 10.17 9.05
C ASP A 126 13.33 10.89 7.98
N LEU A 127 13.08 10.62 6.70
CA LEU A 127 13.74 11.31 5.59
C LEU A 127 13.34 12.79 5.52
N SER A 128 12.06 13.10 5.75
CA SER A 128 11.55 14.48 5.78
C SER A 128 12.19 15.29 6.91
N GLU A 129 12.35 14.71 8.11
CA GLU A 129 13.06 15.37 9.22
C GLU A 129 14.54 15.66 8.87
N LYS A 130 15.23 14.69 8.28
CA LYS A 130 16.65 14.83 7.92
C LYS A 130 16.85 15.91 6.86
N THR A 131 16.03 15.88 5.80
CA THR A 131 16.09 16.88 4.72
C THR A 131 15.73 18.29 5.21
N GLY A 132 14.68 18.42 6.03
CA GLY A 132 14.31 19.70 6.64
C GLY A 132 15.43 20.34 7.47
N SER A 133 16.20 19.53 8.22
CA SER A 133 17.35 20.03 8.98
C SER A 133 18.49 20.55 8.07
N HIS A 134 18.71 19.92 6.91
CA HIS A 134 19.72 20.34 5.94
C HIS A 134 19.31 21.60 5.16
N ASP A 135 18.02 21.78 4.87
CA ASP A 135 17.50 22.97 4.18
C ASP A 135 17.49 24.22 5.07
N VAL A 136 17.16 24.08 6.37
CA VAL A 136 17.22 25.19 7.34
C VAL A 136 18.65 25.75 7.49
N VAL A 137 19.67 24.89 7.38
CA VAL A 137 21.09 25.31 7.45
C VAL A 137 21.51 26.09 6.20
N ARG A 138 20.90 25.84 5.03
CA ARG A 138 21.17 26.60 3.80
C ARG A 138 20.53 27.99 3.83
N LEU A 139 19.35 28.14 4.45
CA LEU A 139 18.66 29.43 4.56
C LEU A 139 19.34 30.40 5.54
N HIS A 140 19.98 29.91 6.61
CA HIS A 140 20.69 30.76 7.59
C HIS A 140 22.10 31.21 7.16
N ARG A 141 22.57 30.80 5.96
CA ARG A 141 23.88 31.20 5.41
C ARG A 141 23.78 32.33 4.36
N VAL A 142 22.59 32.89 4.14
CA VAL A 142 22.36 34.05 3.26
C VAL A 142 22.19 35.31 4.08
#